data_AF-A0AAV4CN26-F1
#
_entry.id   AF-A0AAV4CN26-F1
#
_cell.length_a   1.000
_cell.length_b   1.000
_cell.length_c   1.000
_cell.angle_alpha   90.00
_cell.angle_beta   90.00
_cell.angle_gamma   90.00
#
_symmetry.space_group_name_H-M   'P 1'
#
loop_
_entity.id
_entity.type
_entity.pdbx_description
1 polymer ?
#
loop_
_entity_poly.entity_id
_entity_poly.type
_entity_poly.pdbx_seq_one_letter_code
_entity_poly.pdbx_strand_id
1 'polypeptide(L)'
;MERSEMVAGIAEQFMTNWTSDVFRDRCVAQIETVRSQTHPNIESEDKVEKFLAQHSSKELEEFIFGKSKTREDYVGLMAEMIMMLRQHAGKPSVNASVLDGASSDVLEAAGITRNGLDQLDRGGAQGGAGGQ
;
A
#
# COMPACT_ATOMS: atom_id res chain seq x y z
N MET A 1 -14.73 -34.99 -10.03
CA MET A 1 -13.53 -34.33 -9.48
C MET A 1 -12.86 -33.62 -10.65
N GLU A 2 -13.48 -32.52 -11.14
CA GLU A 2 -13.13 -31.97 -12.47
C GLU A 2 -13.31 -30.45 -12.63
N ARG A 3 -14.26 -29.80 -11.92
CA ARG A 3 -14.46 -28.34 -12.08
C ARG A 3 -13.48 -27.47 -11.31
N SER A 4 -13.10 -27.85 -10.08
CA SER A 4 -12.20 -27.03 -9.25
C SER A 4 -10.75 -27.07 -9.73
N GLU A 5 -10.28 -28.22 -10.24
CA GLU A 5 -8.91 -28.38 -10.77
C GLU A 5 -8.72 -27.62 -12.09
N MET A 6 -9.75 -27.55 -12.94
CA MET A 6 -9.73 -26.80 -14.19
C MET A 6 -9.66 -25.28 -13.96
N VAL A 7 -10.36 -24.78 -12.92
CA VAL A 7 -10.29 -23.36 -12.51
C VAL A 7 -8.94 -23.04 -11.86
N ALA A 8 -8.37 -23.97 -11.08
CA ALA A 8 -7.02 -23.82 -10.52
C ALA A 8 -5.95 -23.76 -11.62
N GLY A 9 -6.02 -24.62 -12.65
CA GLY A 9 -5.09 -24.60 -13.79
C GLY A 9 -5.15 -23.33 -14.63
N ILE A 10 -6.35 -22.74 -14.81
CA ILE A 10 -6.52 -21.44 -15.47
C ILE A 10 -5.96 -20.31 -14.61
N ALA A 11 -6.19 -20.34 -13.30
CA ALA A 11 -5.60 -19.37 -12.37
C ALA A 11 -4.07 -19.48 -12.30
N GLU A 12 -3.50 -20.69 -12.35
CA GLU A 12 -2.06 -20.93 -12.42
C GLU A 12 -1.46 -20.45 -13.75
N GLN A 13 -2.12 -20.71 -14.89
CA GLN A 13 -1.71 -20.18 -16.19
C GLN A 13 -1.76 -18.66 -16.25
N PHE A 14 -2.76 -18.06 -15.61
CA PHE A 14 -2.88 -16.61 -15.48
C PHE A 14 -1.78 -16.02 -14.57
N MET A 15 -1.45 -16.71 -13.47
CA MET A 15 -0.37 -16.32 -12.57
C MET A 15 1.05 -16.56 -13.13
N THR A 16 1.21 -17.39 -14.15
CA THR A 16 2.51 -17.69 -14.77
C THR A 16 2.88 -16.70 -15.88
N ASN A 17 1.92 -16.10 -16.58
CA ASN A 17 2.20 -15.06 -17.58
C ASN A 17 2.31 -13.66 -16.95
N TRP A 18 3.40 -13.44 -16.23
CA TRP A 18 3.69 -12.18 -15.53
C TRP A 18 3.85 -10.96 -16.46
N THR A 19 4.09 -11.18 -17.76
CA THR A 19 4.18 -10.12 -18.76
C THR A 19 2.82 -9.73 -19.35
N SER A 20 1.74 -10.42 -18.99
CA SER A 20 0.39 -10.08 -19.46
C SER A 20 -0.09 -8.74 -18.89
N ASP A 21 -0.84 -7.99 -19.71
CA ASP A 21 -1.40 -6.70 -19.32
C ASP A 21 -2.29 -6.85 -18.08
N VAL A 22 -3.07 -7.93 -17.97
CA VAL A 22 -3.96 -8.13 -16.81
C VAL A 22 -3.18 -8.36 -15.51
N PHE A 23 -2.03 -9.04 -15.55
CA PHE A 23 -1.18 -9.20 -14.36
C PHE A 23 -0.56 -7.85 -13.97
N ARG A 24 -0.07 -7.10 -14.95
CA ARG A 24 0.55 -5.79 -14.76
C ARG A 24 -0.46 -4.76 -14.26
N ASP A 25 -1.67 -4.73 -14.78
CA ASP A 25 -2.77 -3.87 -14.31
C ASP A 25 -3.10 -4.17 -12.84
N ARG A 26 -3.06 -5.44 -12.44
CA ARG A 26 -3.24 -5.81 -11.03
C ARG A 26 -2.10 -5.30 -10.15
N CYS A 27 -0.87 -5.29 -10.64
CA CYS A 27 0.27 -4.68 -9.96
C CYS A 27 0.09 -3.16 -9.83
N VAL A 28 -0.34 -2.46 -10.88
CA VAL A 28 -0.67 -1.02 -10.84
C VAL A 28 -1.74 -0.73 -9.79
N ALA A 29 -2.83 -1.50 -9.77
CA ALA A 29 -3.90 -1.33 -8.79
C ALA A 29 -3.43 -1.51 -7.34
N GLN A 30 -2.46 -2.40 -7.09
CA GLN A 30 -1.86 -2.53 -5.76
C GLN A 30 -1.04 -1.30 -5.37
N ILE A 31 -0.27 -0.73 -6.31
CA ILE A 31 0.47 0.50 -6.07
C ILE A 31 -0.50 1.64 -5.73
N GLU A 32 -1.59 1.80 -6.49
CA GLU A 32 -2.61 2.82 -6.24
C GLU A 32 -3.27 2.66 -4.87
N THR A 33 -3.64 1.42 -4.52
CA THR A 33 -4.21 1.09 -3.21
C THR A 33 -3.28 1.56 -2.09
N VAL A 34 -1.99 1.24 -2.17
CA VAL A 34 -1.02 1.63 -1.13
C VAL A 34 -0.81 3.14 -1.13
N ARG A 35 -0.68 3.78 -2.29
CA ARG A 35 -0.50 5.24 -2.38
C ARG A 35 -1.67 6.02 -1.79
N SER A 36 -2.90 5.55 -1.98
CA SER A 36 -4.10 6.16 -1.37
C SER A 36 -4.12 6.04 0.16
N GLN A 37 -3.29 5.17 0.74
CA GLN A 37 -3.14 5.02 2.19
C GLN A 37 -1.95 5.84 2.70
N THR A 38 -0.87 5.90 1.92
CA THR A 38 0.43 6.42 2.36
C THR A 38 0.68 7.89 2.00
N HIS A 39 0.03 8.41 0.96
CA HIS A 39 0.13 9.80 0.51
C HIS A 39 1.58 10.33 0.44
N PRO A 40 2.44 9.73 -0.42
CA PRO A 40 3.85 10.10 -0.49
C PRO A 40 4.04 11.58 -0.86
N ASN A 41 4.98 12.26 -0.19
CA ASN A 41 5.17 13.71 -0.33
C ASN A 41 6.15 14.07 -1.48
N ILE A 42 5.68 14.88 -2.43
CA ILE A 42 6.47 15.37 -3.57
C ILE A 42 7.60 16.34 -3.18
N GLU A 43 7.46 17.00 -2.03
CA GLU A 43 8.45 17.94 -1.50
C GLU A 43 9.40 17.31 -0.49
N SER A 44 9.36 15.98 -0.33
CA SER A 44 10.26 15.28 0.59
C SER A 44 11.73 15.51 0.25
N GLU A 45 12.57 15.67 1.28
CA GLU A 45 14.03 15.68 1.14
C GLU A 45 14.57 14.27 0.86
N ASP A 46 13.79 13.23 1.19
CA ASP A 46 14.11 11.86 0.85
C ASP A 46 13.93 11.62 -0.66
N LYS A 47 15.02 11.22 -1.33
CA LYS A 47 15.02 11.02 -2.78
C LYS A 47 14.10 9.88 -3.23
N VAL A 48 13.90 8.88 -2.39
CA VAL A 48 13.06 7.71 -2.69
C VAL A 48 11.60 8.10 -2.57
N GLU A 49 11.20 8.74 -1.47
CA GLU A 49 9.83 9.24 -1.31
C GLU A 49 9.46 10.23 -2.41
N LYS A 50 10.36 11.17 -2.72
CA LYS A 50 10.18 12.14 -3.79
C LYS A 50 9.98 11.45 -5.15
N PHE A 51 10.80 10.45 -5.47
CA PHE A 51 10.64 9.67 -6.69
C PHE A 51 9.27 8.95 -6.73
N LEU A 52 8.88 8.30 -5.62
CA LEU A 52 7.61 7.60 -5.50
C LEU A 52 6.41 8.55 -5.61
N ALA A 53 6.54 9.78 -5.12
CA ALA A 53 5.49 10.81 -5.20
C ALA A 53 5.37 11.42 -6.60
N GLN A 54 6.50 11.64 -7.29
CA GLN A 54 6.55 12.34 -8.59
C GLN A 54 6.02 11.52 -9.76
N HIS A 55 6.17 10.19 -9.71
CA HIS A 55 5.72 9.30 -10.78
C HIS A 55 4.33 8.75 -10.47
N SER A 56 3.52 8.49 -11.50
CA SER A 56 2.26 7.77 -11.39
C SER A 56 2.48 6.28 -11.09
N SER A 57 1.45 5.60 -10.61
CA SER A 57 1.49 4.15 -10.35
C SER A 57 1.87 3.34 -11.58
N LYS A 58 1.41 3.78 -12.76
CA LYS A 58 1.74 3.14 -14.04
C LYS A 58 3.21 3.33 -14.42
N GLU A 59 3.73 4.54 -14.30
CA GLU A 59 5.16 4.81 -14.60
C GLU A 59 6.10 4.05 -13.65
N LEU A 60 5.72 3.92 -12.37
CA LEU A 60 6.47 3.12 -11.41
C LEU A 60 6.48 1.63 -11.76
N GLU A 61 5.32 1.08 -12.15
CA GLU A 61 5.23 -0.30 -12.61
C GLU A 61 6.05 -0.51 -13.89
N GLU A 62 5.94 0.37 -14.88
CA GLU A 62 6.69 0.29 -16.14
C GLU A 62 8.20 0.33 -15.90
N PHE A 63 8.66 1.16 -14.97
CA PHE A 63 10.06 1.23 -14.56
C PHE A 63 10.55 -0.10 -13.98
N ILE A 64 9.76 -0.74 -13.11
CA ILE A 64 10.11 -2.04 -12.53
C ILE A 64 10.05 -3.14 -13.60
N PHE A 65 9.02 -3.13 -14.43
CA PHE A 65 8.85 -4.08 -15.53
C PHE A 65 10.06 -4.04 -16.49
N GLY A 66 10.47 -2.84 -16.91
CA GLY A 66 11.63 -2.66 -17.79
C GLY A 66 12.97 -3.11 -17.19
N LYS A 67 13.09 -3.18 -15.87
CA LYS A 67 14.27 -3.70 -15.17
C LYS A 67 14.23 -5.22 -14.95
N SER A 68 13.06 -5.82 -15.03
CA SER A 68 12.84 -7.21 -14.65
C SER A 68 13.14 -8.16 -15.80
N LYS A 69 13.90 -9.22 -15.52
CA LYS A 69 14.21 -10.27 -16.51
C LYS A 69 13.39 -11.53 -16.27
N THR A 70 12.97 -11.73 -15.03
CA THR A 70 12.18 -12.88 -14.58
C THR A 70 10.96 -12.40 -13.82
N ARG A 71 9.99 -13.30 -13.62
CA ARG A 71 8.82 -13.05 -12.80
C ARG A 71 9.22 -12.75 -11.36
N GLU A 72 10.20 -13.49 -10.85
CA GLU A 72 10.68 -13.39 -9.49
C GLU A 72 11.33 -12.02 -9.24
N ASP A 73 12.12 -11.52 -10.20
CA ASP A 73 12.66 -10.16 -10.16
C ASP A 73 11.54 -9.11 -10.13
N TYR A 74 10.55 -9.26 -11.01
CA TYR A 74 9.44 -8.33 -11.13
C TYR A 74 8.63 -8.26 -9.84
N VAL A 75 8.20 -9.40 -9.32
CA VAL A 75 7.42 -9.48 -8.07
C VAL A 75 8.25 -9.01 -6.87
N GLY A 76 9.55 -9.34 -6.83
CA GLY A 76 10.46 -8.91 -5.76
C GLY A 76 10.63 -7.40 -5.71
N LEU A 77 10.94 -6.78 -6.85
CA LEU A 77 11.09 -5.32 -6.97
C LEU A 77 9.77 -4.59 -6.70
N MET A 78 8.64 -5.14 -7.16
CA MET A 78 7.31 -4.62 -6.84
C MET A 78 7.04 -4.65 -5.34
N ALA A 79 7.36 -5.75 -4.65
CA ALA A 79 7.18 -5.89 -3.22
C ALA A 79 8.06 -4.90 -2.43
N GLU A 80 9.33 -4.74 -2.82
CA GLU A 80 10.25 -3.78 -2.21
C GLU A 80 9.72 -2.35 -2.34
N MET A 81 9.26 -1.96 -3.54
CA MET A 81 8.69 -0.63 -3.77
C MET A 81 7.43 -0.39 -2.93
N ILE A 82 6.54 -1.39 -2.82
CA ILE A 82 5.35 -1.30 -1.97
C ILE A 82 5.75 -1.13 -0.50
N MET A 83 6.80 -1.82 -0.04
CA MET A 83 7.32 -1.65 1.32
C MET A 83 7.88 -0.23 1.53
N MET A 84 8.64 0.30 0.57
CA MET A 84 9.13 1.68 0.62
C MET A 84 7.97 2.68 0.71
N LEU A 85 6.94 2.54 -0.13
CA LEU A 85 5.74 3.38 -0.07
C LEU A 85 5.08 3.37 1.31
N ARG A 86 5.05 2.22 1.99
CA ARG A 86 4.49 2.09 3.36
C ARG A 86 5.38 2.70 4.43
N GLN A 87 6.69 2.56 4.30
CA GLN A 87 7.66 3.07 5.27
C GLN A 87 7.78 4.59 5.23
N HIS A 88 7.82 5.17 4.02
CA HIS A 88 7.95 6.62 3.85
C HIS A 88 6.66 7.39 4.20
N ALA A 89 5.53 6.70 4.36
CA ALA A 89 4.28 7.29 4.89
C ALA A 89 4.39 7.80 6.34
N GLY A 90 5.53 7.60 7.02
CA GLY A 90 5.76 8.06 8.39
C GLY A 90 4.86 7.42 9.44
N LYS A 91 4.10 6.38 9.08
CA LYS A 91 3.22 5.66 10.00
C LYS A 91 3.67 4.20 10.00
N PRO A 92 4.21 3.66 11.10
CA PRO A 92 4.25 2.21 11.24
C PRO A 92 2.81 1.71 11.01
N SER A 93 2.60 0.96 9.93
CA SER A 93 1.29 0.38 9.63
C SER A 93 1.06 -0.78 10.60
N VAL A 94 0.79 -0.45 11.86
CA VAL A 94 0.31 -1.41 12.85
C VAL A 94 -1.19 -1.52 12.64
N ASN A 95 -1.72 -2.73 12.49
CA ASN A 95 -3.16 -2.96 12.45
C ASN A 95 -3.80 -2.25 13.64
N ALA A 96 -4.79 -1.37 13.41
CA ALA A 96 -5.44 -0.61 14.47
C ALA A 96 -6.03 -1.52 15.58
N SER A 97 -6.47 -2.73 15.20
CA SER A 97 -6.94 -3.78 16.10
C SER A 97 -5.87 -4.38 17.02
N VAL A 98 -4.57 -4.18 16.74
CA VAL A 98 -3.46 -4.57 17.62
C VAL A 98 -3.16 -3.47 18.65
N LEU A 99 -3.54 -2.22 18.35
CA LEU A 99 -3.30 -1.07 19.22
C LEU A 99 -4.46 -0.78 20.19
N ASP A 100 -5.63 -1.41 19.99
CA ASP A 100 -6.87 -1.19 20.75
C ASP A 100 -6.80 -1.61 22.24
N GLY A 101 -5.63 -2.08 22.71
CA GLY A 101 -5.37 -2.40 24.11
C GLY A 101 -3.96 -2.00 24.59
N ALA A 102 -3.20 -1.23 23.81
CA ALA A 102 -1.86 -0.83 24.18
C ALA A 102 -1.87 0.39 25.12
N SER A 103 -1.11 0.31 26.21
CA SER A 103 -0.91 1.43 27.14
C SER A 103 -0.14 2.58 26.48
N SER A 104 -0.40 3.81 26.94
CA SER A 104 0.20 5.04 26.40
C SER A 104 1.72 4.98 26.31
N ASP A 105 2.38 4.36 27.29
CA ASP A 105 3.83 4.22 27.34
C ASP A 105 4.39 3.33 26.22
N VAL A 106 3.62 2.32 25.78
CA VAL A 106 3.99 1.41 24.69
C VAL A 106 3.85 2.10 23.34
N LEU A 107 2.82 2.95 23.19
CA LEU A 107 2.59 3.74 21.98
C LEU A 107 3.67 4.81 21.80
N GLU A 108 4.09 5.45 22.90
CA GLU A 108 5.15 6.46 22.90
C GLU A 108 6.52 5.83 22.63
N ALA A 109 6.82 4.68 23.25
CA ALA A 109 8.05 3.91 22.97
C ALA A 109 8.12 3.40 21.53
N ALA A 110 6.98 3.17 20.88
CA ALA A 110 6.88 2.79 19.47
C ALA A 110 6.96 3.99 18.49
N GLY A 111 7.14 5.22 19.00
CA GLY A 111 7.23 6.42 18.17
C GLY A 111 5.89 6.89 17.58
N ILE A 112 4.76 6.38 18.08
CA ILE A 112 3.42 6.77 17.63
C ILE A 112 3.01 8.03 18.40
N THR A 113 3.27 9.20 17.83
CA THR A 113 2.92 10.48 18.47
C THR A 113 1.45 10.88 18.22
N ARG A 114 0.89 11.57 19.22
CA ARG A 114 -0.51 11.98 19.42
C ARG A 114 -1.24 12.56 18.19
N ASN A 115 -0.51 13.12 17.22
CA ASN A 115 -1.08 13.62 15.96
C ASN A 115 -1.72 12.51 15.08
N GLY A 116 -1.40 11.23 15.31
CA GLY A 116 -2.02 10.11 14.61
C GLY A 116 -3.39 9.68 15.15
N LEU A 117 -3.74 10.04 16.40
CA LEU A 117 -5.01 9.63 17.02
C LEU A 117 -6.14 10.65 16.81
N ASP A 118 -5.82 11.95 16.79
CA ASP A 118 -6.80 13.05 16.65
C ASP A 118 -7.58 13.05 15.31
N GLN A 119 -7.11 12.30 14.31
CA GLN A 119 -7.77 12.21 13.00
C GLN A 119 -8.78 11.05 12.91
N LEU A 120 -8.78 10.11 13.86
CA LEU A 120 -9.76 9.02 13.93
C LEU A 120 -11.09 9.45 14.57
N ASP A 121 -11.09 10.49 15.41
CA ASP A 121 -12.30 10.97 16.11
C ASP A 121 -13.20 11.88 15.25
N ARG A 122 -12.67 12.47 14.17
CA ARG A 122 -13.46 13.33 13.25
C ARG A 122 -14.23 12.59 12.15
N GLY A 123 -14.31 11.25 12.22
CA GLY A 123 -15.06 10.44 11.27
C GLY A 123 -16.50 10.09 11.70
N GLY A 124 -16.90 10.38 12.95
CA GLY A 124 -18.16 9.86 13.47
C GLY A 124 -18.84 10.80 14.47
N ALA A 125 -19.65 11.73 13.96
CA ALA A 125 -20.90 12.24 14.55
C ALA A 125 -21.19 13.66 14.06
N GLN A 126 -21.83 13.79 12.89
CA GLN A 126 -22.55 15.02 12.56
C GLN A 126 -23.99 14.87 13.05
N GLY A 127 -24.19 15.03 14.37
CA GLY A 127 -25.49 15.21 15.01
C GLY A 127 -25.76 16.70 15.19
N GLY A 128 -26.50 17.30 14.25
CA GLY A 128 -26.95 18.68 14.36
C GLY A 128 -28.38 18.75 14.87
N ALA A 129 -28.57 18.90 16.19
CA ALA A 129 -29.82 19.36 16.79
C ALA A 129 -29.59 20.79 17.31
N GLY A 130 -30.04 21.78 16.53
CA GLY A 130 -30.07 23.19 16.92
C GLY A 130 -31.30 23.48 17.78
N GLY A 131 -31.06 23.97 18.99
CA GLY A 131 -32.09 24.54 19.85
C GLY A 131 -32.44 25.97 19.42
N GLN A 132 -33.75 26.27 19.42
CA GLN A 132 -34.30 27.60 19.67
C GLN A 132 -34.81 27.63 21.11
#